data_AF-A0A7S7L9H7-F1
#
_entry.id   AF-A0A7S7L9H7-F1
#
_cell.length_a   1.000
_cell.length_b   1.000
_cell.length_c   1.000
_cell.angle_alpha   90.00
_cell.angle_beta   90.00
_cell.angle_gamma   90.00
#
_symmetry.space_group_name_H-M   'P 1'
#
loop_
_entity.id
_entity.type
_entity.pdbx_description
1 polymer ?
#
loop_
_entity_poly.entity_id
_entity_poly.type
_entity_poly.pdbx_seq_one_letter_code
_entity_poly.pdbx_strand_id
1 'polypeptide(L)'
;MQELKILIKEIYDEQKGRYGYCHIKDELVIRGYKNNHKKVQRLMKEQGLKSMVRMNNYRSYKGNAGKTAPNIFIVILRQKNQMKNG
;
A
#
# COMPACT_ATOMS: atom_id res chain seq x y z
N MET A 1 -0.25 -28.04 -17.98
CA MET A 1 -0.95 -27.41 -16.83
C MET A 1 -0.15 -27.55 -15.54
N GLN A 2 0.45 -28.73 -15.26
CA GLN A 2 1.35 -28.94 -14.12
C GLN A 2 2.58 -28.02 -14.10
N GLU A 3 3.21 -27.75 -15.24
CA GLU A 3 4.44 -26.92 -15.31
C GLU A 3 4.26 -25.53 -14.68
N LEU A 4 3.14 -24.86 -14.96
CA LEU A 4 2.87 -23.53 -14.39
C LEU A 4 2.66 -23.60 -12.87
N LYS A 5 2.10 -24.70 -12.34
CA LYS A 5 1.93 -24.89 -10.89
C LYS A 5 3.28 -25.08 -10.20
N ILE A 6 4.20 -25.82 -10.82
CA ILE A 6 5.57 -26.02 -10.34
C ILE A 6 6.30 -24.68 -10.32
N LEU A 7 6.26 -23.94 -11.42
CA LEU A 7 6.96 -22.66 -11.55
C LEU A 7 6.43 -21.58 -10.59
N ILE A 8 5.12 -21.55 -10.36
CA ILE A 8 4.51 -20.68 -9.32
C ILE A 8 5.03 -21.06 -7.92
N LYS A 9 5.21 -22.36 -7.64
CA LYS A 9 5.69 -22.83 -6.34
C LYS A 9 7.17 -22.51 -6.14
N GLU A 10 8.00 -22.71 -7.16
CA GLU A 10 9.43 -22.34 -7.15
C GLU A 10 9.61 -20.85 -6.85
N ILE A 11 8.90 -19.99 -7.59
CA ILE A 11 8.91 -18.54 -7.36
C ILE A 11 8.45 -18.20 -5.94
N TYR A 12 7.39 -18.85 -5.47
CA TYR A 12 6.86 -18.61 -4.13
C TYR A 12 7.86 -18.99 -3.03
N ASP A 13 8.57 -20.11 -3.21
CA ASP A 13 9.58 -20.61 -2.27
C ASP A 13 10.86 -19.74 -2.30
N GLU A 14 11.32 -19.32 -3.48
CA GLU A 14 12.42 -18.36 -3.66
C GLU A 14 12.15 -17.06 -2.88
N GLN A 15 10.91 -16.57 -2.94
CA GLN A 15 10.47 -15.33 -2.31
C GLN A 15 9.98 -15.53 -0.87
N LYS A 16 10.22 -16.72 -0.29
CA LYS A 16 9.89 -17.10 1.10
C LYS A 16 8.42 -16.82 1.43
N GLY A 17 7.53 -17.06 0.47
CA GLY A 17 6.09 -16.87 0.55
C GLY A 17 5.60 -15.45 0.83
N ARG A 18 6.43 -14.43 0.56
CA ARG A 18 6.02 -13.03 0.63
C ARG A 18 5.08 -12.67 -0.51
N TYR A 19 5.29 -13.27 -1.68
CA TYR A 19 4.60 -12.88 -2.89
C TYR A 19 3.17 -13.42 -2.94
N GLY A 20 2.26 -12.52 -3.30
CA GLY A 20 0.90 -12.86 -3.70
C GLY A 20 0.79 -12.98 -5.23
N TYR A 21 -0.40 -13.30 -5.72
CA TYR A 21 -0.63 -13.54 -7.14
C TYR A 21 -0.23 -12.38 -8.07
N CYS A 22 -0.28 -11.12 -7.61
CA CYS A 22 0.18 -9.97 -8.38
C CYS A 22 1.69 -10.04 -8.65
N HIS A 23 2.50 -10.18 -7.60
CA HIS A 23 3.96 -10.23 -7.72
C HIS A 23 4.41 -11.47 -8.50
N ILE A 24 3.78 -12.62 -8.26
CA ILE A 24 4.07 -13.84 -9.04
C ILE A 24 3.76 -13.64 -10.53
N LYS A 25 2.66 -12.95 -10.87
CA LYS A 25 2.35 -12.63 -12.27
C LYS A 25 3.39 -11.70 -12.88
N ASP A 26 3.93 -10.73 -12.14
CA ASP A 26 4.96 -9.84 -12.64
C ASP A 26 6.29 -10.59 -12.86
N GLU A 27 6.66 -11.49 -11.95
CA GLU A 27 7.83 -12.38 -12.10
C GLU A 27 7.68 -13.34 -13.28
N LEU A 28 6.48 -13.88 -13.49
CA LEU A 28 6.18 -14.70 -14.67
C LEU A 28 6.35 -13.90 -15.96
N VAL A 29 5.95 -12.62 -15.99
CA VAL A 29 6.14 -11.74 -17.14
C VAL A 29 7.63 -11.46 -17.38
N ILE A 30 8.40 -11.23 -16.32
CA ILE A 30 9.87 -11.05 -16.40
C ILE A 30 10.54 -12.31 -16.97
N ARG A 31 10.08 -13.50 -16.57
CA ARG A 31 10.55 -14.80 -17.11
C ARG A 31 10.00 -15.12 -18.51
N GLY A 32 9.24 -14.21 -19.15
CA GLY A 32 8.72 -14.37 -20.51
C GLY A 32 7.36 -15.09 -20.63
N TYR A 33 6.73 -15.46 -19.51
CA TYR A 33 5.44 -16.12 -19.50
C TYR A 33 4.28 -15.12 -19.46
N LYS A 34 3.53 -15.01 -20.57
CA LYS A 34 2.27 -14.24 -20.60
C LYS A 34 1.10 -15.06 -20.06
N ASN A 35 0.90 -15.01 -18.75
CA ASN A 35 -0.28 -15.58 -18.10
C ASN A 35 -1.17 -14.49 -17.49
N ASN A 36 -2.49 -14.66 -17.60
CA ASN A 36 -3.44 -13.74 -16.96
C ASN A 36 -3.37 -13.88 -15.43
N HIS A 37 -3.43 -12.76 -14.71
CA HIS A 37 -3.41 -12.72 -13.24
C HIS A 37 -4.54 -13.56 -12.62
N LYS A 38 -5.72 -13.63 -13.28
CA LYS A 38 -6.83 -14.49 -12.84
C LYS A 38 -6.47 -15.99 -12.85
N LYS A 39 -5.70 -16.42 -13.84
CA LYS A 39 -5.26 -17.81 -13.97
C LYS A 39 -4.24 -18.15 -12.88
N VAL A 40 -3.27 -17.26 -12.65
CA VAL A 40 -2.29 -17.39 -11.55
C VAL A 40 -3.02 -17.45 -10.20
N GLN A 41 -3.98 -16.56 -9.97
CA GLN A 41 -4.76 -16.53 -8.72
C GLN A 41 -5.54 -17.83 -8.49
N ARG A 42 -6.17 -18.39 -9.54
CA ARG A 42 -6.87 -19.68 -9.45
C ARG A 42 -5.90 -20.82 -9.12
N LEU A 43 -4.75 -20.88 -9.79
CA LEU A 43 -3.75 -21.93 -9.56
C LEU A 43 -3.15 -21.86 -8.15
N MET A 44 -2.85 -20.65 -7.65
CA MET A 44 -2.41 -20.47 -6.26
C MET A 44 -3.46 -20.96 -5.27
N LYS A 45 -4.75 -20.65 -5.49
CA LYS A 45 -5.85 -21.15 -4.65
C LYS A 45 -5.96 -22.67 -4.69
N GLU A 46 -5.86 -23.29 -5.87
CA GLU A 46 -5.85 -24.75 -6.03
C GLU A 46 -4.66 -25.42 -5.32
N GLN A 47 -3.54 -24.71 -5.14
CA GLN A 47 -2.36 -25.18 -4.40
C GLN A 47 -2.35 -24.77 -2.92
N GLY A 48 -3.34 -24.00 -2.46
CA GLY A 48 -3.38 -23.48 -1.08
C GLY A 48 -2.31 -22.42 -0.77
N LEU A 49 -1.66 -21.84 -1.80
CA LEU A 49 -0.61 -20.84 -1.63
C LEU A 49 -1.23 -19.47 -1.35
N LYS A 50 -0.80 -18.83 -0.25
CA LYS A 50 -1.26 -17.49 0.15
C LYS A 50 -0.07 -16.66 0.61
N SER A 51 -0.01 -15.39 0.20
CA SER A 51 1.00 -14.46 0.71
C SER A 51 0.95 -14.38 2.24
N MET A 52 2.10 -14.59 2.88
CA MET A 52 2.26 -14.51 4.33
C MET A 52 2.39 -13.08 4.85
N VAL A 53 2.52 -12.09 3.97
CA VAL A 53 2.67 -10.69 4.36
C VAL A 53 1.38 -10.22 5.02
N ARG A 54 1.48 -9.77 6.27
CA ARG A 54 0.37 -9.15 6.99
C ARG A 54 0.00 -7.83 6.31
N MET A 55 -1.30 -7.61 6.12
CA MET A 55 -1.80 -6.32 5.67
C MET A 55 -1.39 -5.26 6.70
N ASN A 56 -0.64 -4.24 6.27
CA ASN A 56 -0.42 -3.07 7.10
C ASN A 56 -1.70 -2.23 7.07
N ASN A 57 -2.49 -2.31 8.13
CA ASN A 57 -3.67 -1.46 8.25
C ASN A 57 -3.23 0.00 8.32
N TYR A 58 -3.81 0.84 7.47
CA TYR A 58 -3.54 2.28 7.44
C TYR A 58 -3.73 2.88 8.83
N ARG A 59 -2.67 3.48 9.38
CA ARG A 59 -2.72 4.26 10.60
C ARG A 59 -2.78 5.72 10.20
N SER A 60 -3.96 6.33 10.23
CA SER A 60 -4.05 7.78 10.12
C SER A 60 -3.23 8.43 11.24
N TYR A 61 -2.56 9.54 10.91
CA TYR A 61 -1.82 10.33 11.88
C TYR A 61 -2.77 10.80 12.98
N LYS A 62 -2.64 10.20 14.18
CA LYS A 62 -3.29 10.64 15.43
C LYS A 62 -2.25 11.24 16.38
N GLY A 63 -1.32 12.05 15.86
CA GLY A 63 -0.50 12.90 16.73
C GLY A 63 -1.39 13.95 17.40
N ASN A 64 -0.93 14.53 18.51
CA ASN A 64 -1.54 15.76 19.01
C ASN A 64 -1.56 16.76 17.86
N ALA A 65 -2.74 17.28 17.52
CA ALA A 65 -2.86 18.45 16.68
C ALA A 65 -1.87 19.48 17.26
N GLY A 66 -0.79 19.75 16.53
CA GLY A 66 0.20 20.73 16.97
C GLY A 66 -0.53 22.02 17.32
N LYS A 67 -0.06 22.72 18.36
CA LYS A 67 -0.66 23.99 18.81
C LYS A 67 -0.92 24.86 17.58
N THR A 68 -2.19 25.06 17.24
CA THR A 68 -2.58 25.94 16.14
C THR A 68 -1.88 27.27 16.37
N ALA A 69 -1.05 27.71 15.41
CA ALA A 69 -0.36 28.99 15.54
C ALA A 69 -1.39 30.09 15.81
N PRO A 70 -1.16 30.97 16.80
CA PRO A 70 -2.11 32.02 17.12
C PRO A 70 -2.40 32.83 15.86
N ASN A 71 -3.69 33.06 15.57
CA ASN A 71 -4.14 33.75 14.39
C ASN A 71 -3.71 35.24 14.44
N ILE A 72 -2.52 35.52 13.88
CA ILE A 72 -1.84 36.82 13.89
C ILE A 72 -2.71 37.89 13.19
N PHE A 73 -3.51 37.49 12.20
CA PHE A 73 -4.39 38.38 11.45
C PHE A 73 -5.46 39.01 12.35
N ILE A 74 -6.06 38.24 13.27
CA ILE A 74 -7.04 38.76 14.24
C ILE A 74 -6.39 39.77 15.18
N VAL A 75 -5.14 39.50 15.61
CA VAL A 75 -4.39 40.39 16.51
C VAL A 75 -4.13 41.75 15.85
N ILE A 76 -3.74 41.76 14.57
CA ILE A 76 -3.43 42.99 13.83
C ILE A 76 -4.69 43.83 13.58
N LEU A 77 -5.82 43.20 13.24
CA LEU A 77 -7.06 43.94 12.96
C LEU A 77 -7.62 44.64 14.21
N ARG A 78 -7.46 44.05 15.40
CA ARG A 78 -7.84 44.70 16.66
C ARG A 78 -7.09 46.00 16.91
N GLN A 79 -5.77 46.03 16.65
CA GLN A 79 -4.97 47.24 16.86
C GLN A 79 -5.36 48.36 15.89
N LYS A 80 -5.63 48.02 14.63
CA LYS A 80 -6.06 49.00 13.61
C LYS A 80 -7.41 49.65 13.93
N ASN A 81 -8.33 48.91 14.54
CA ASN A 81 -9.63 49.46 14.95
C ASN A 81 -9.52 50.38 16.18
N GLN A 82 -8.55 50.14 17.08
CA GLN A 82 -8.31 51.04 18.22
C GLN A 82 -7.69 52.38 17.80
N MET A 83 -6.86 52.40 16.75
CA MET A 83 -6.24 53.64 16.24
C MET A 83 -7.18 54.53 15.42
N LYS A 84 -8.33 54.00 14.97
CA LYS A 84 -9.31 54.76 14.16
C LYS A 84 -10.41 55.42 14.98
N ASN A 85 -10.52 55.09 16.27
CA ASN A 85 -11.55 55.59 17.18
C ASN A 85 -10.99 56.58 18.23
N GLY A 86 -9.83 57.19 17.95
CA GLY A 86 -9.20 58.24 18.75
C GLY A 86 -8.94 59.48 17.92
#